data_AF-A0A9X0WLP5-F1
#
_entry.id   AF-A0A9X0WLP5-F1
#
_cell.length_a   1.000
_cell.length_b   1.000
_cell.length_c   1.000
_cell.angle_alpha   90.00
_cell.angle_beta   90.00
_cell.angle_gamma   90.00
#
_symmetry.space_group_name_H-M   'P 1'
#
loop_
_entity.id
_entity.type
_entity.pdbx_description
1 polymer ?
#
loop_
_entity_poly.entity_id
_entity_poly.type
_entity_poly.pdbx_seq_one_letter_code
_entity_poly.pdbx_strand_id
1 'polypeptide(L)'
;MKKDEWFPFLSSLGLSSAYHHFEEGHSPAPPFLVYWFPASQNYGADNLAYHKGSQVRLELYTEKKDLGLEEKIEAALDSHSLFFDKEETYLDTEKLYQVIYHLSQ
;
A
#
# COMPACT_ATOMS: atom_id res chain seq x y z
N MET A 1 -3.16 -0.48 -12.37
CA MET A 1 -2.14 -1.53 -12.20
C MET A 1 -2.82 -2.84 -11.80
N LYS A 2 -2.40 -4.00 -12.34
CA LYS A 2 -2.99 -5.32 -12.01
C LYS A 2 -2.44 -5.85 -10.68
N LYS A 3 -3.13 -6.83 -10.10
CA LYS A 3 -2.79 -7.40 -8.78
C LYS A 3 -1.39 -8.03 -8.74
N ASP A 4 -1.00 -8.71 -9.81
CA ASP A 4 0.29 -9.37 -9.97
C ASP A 4 1.46 -8.38 -10.19
N GLU A 5 1.16 -7.13 -10.55
CA GLU A 5 2.17 -6.08 -10.79
C GLU A 5 2.57 -5.34 -9.50
N TRP A 6 1.79 -5.45 -8.42
CA TRP A 6 2.06 -4.77 -7.15
C TRP A 6 3.35 -5.23 -6.48
N PHE A 7 3.60 -6.54 -6.39
CA PHE A 7 4.81 -7.04 -5.73
C PHE A 7 6.09 -6.60 -6.46
N PRO A 8 6.21 -6.74 -7.80
CA PRO A 8 7.34 -6.20 -8.56
C PRO A 8 7.49 -4.67 -8.41
N PHE A 9 6.37 -3.93 -8.44
CA PHE A 9 6.37 -2.49 -8.26
C PHE A 9 6.95 -2.08 -6.91
N LEU A 10 6.46 -2.65 -5.80
CA LEU A 10 6.95 -2.33 -4.46
C LEU A 10 8.40 -2.80 -4.26
N SER A 11 8.77 -3.96 -4.83
CA SER A 11 10.15 -4.45 -4.81
C SER A 11 11.12 -3.47 -5.48
N SER A 12 10.68 -2.77 -6.54
CA SER A 12 11.50 -1.78 -7.24
C SER A 12 11.84 -0.54 -6.37
N LEU A 13 11.06 -0.29 -5.31
CA LEU A 13 11.33 0.80 -4.36
C LEU A 13 12.52 0.52 -3.44
N GLY A 14 13.00 -0.74 -3.42
CA GLY A 14 14.13 -1.18 -2.59
C GLY A 14 13.75 -1.39 -1.12
N LEU A 15 12.47 -1.60 -0.83
CA LEU A 15 11.94 -1.86 0.50
C LEU A 15 11.47 -3.31 0.63
N SER A 16 11.60 -3.88 1.82
CA SER A 16 10.95 -5.14 2.15
C SER A 16 9.43 -4.95 2.11
N SER A 17 8.73 -5.78 1.35
CA SER A 17 7.27 -5.70 1.20
C SER A 17 6.61 -7.06 1.37
N ALA A 18 5.45 -7.10 2.04
CA ALA A 18 4.64 -8.32 2.16
C ALA A 18 3.18 -8.09 1.78
N TYR A 19 2.53 -9.17 1.36
CA TYR A 19 1.08 -9.19 1.16
C TYR A 19 0.37 -9.44 2.49
N HIS A 20 -0.54 -8.53 2.86
CA HIS A 20 -1.39 -8.57 4.06
C HIS A 20 -0.67 -8.51 5.42
N HIS A 21 0.41 -9.24 5.65
CA HIS A 21 1.16 -9.24 6.92
C HIS A 21 2.55 -9.87 6.77
N PHE A 22 3.43 -9.60 7.74
CA PHE A 22 4.59 -10.42 8.02
C PHE A 22 4.24 -11.44 9.12
N GLU A 23 4.82 -12.63 9.07
CA GLU A 23 4.67 -13.60 10.16
C GLU A 23 5.27 -13.04 11.47
N GLU A 24 4.70 -13.43 12.61
CA GLU A 24 5.19 -13.01 13.92
C GLU A 24 6.67 -13.38 14.07
N GLY A 25 7.48 -12.42 14.52
CA GLY A 25 8.93 -12.57 14.65
C GLY A 25 9.72 -12.53 13.33
N HIS A 26 9.06 -12.46 12.17
CA HIS A 26 9.70 -12.40 10.85
C HIS A 26 9.50 -11.06 10.14
N SER A 27 8.93 -10.07 10.84
CA SER A 27 8.85 -8.71 10.32
C SER A 27 10.26 -8.13 10.15
N PRO A 28 10.60 -7.56 8.99
CA PRO A 28 11.87 -6.88 8.78
C PRO A 28 11.96 -5.65 9.70
N ALA A 29 13.19 -5.19 9.92
CA ALA A 29 13.40 -3.88 10.53
C ALA A 29 12.79 -2.80 9.62
N PRO A 30 12.09 -1.79 10.17
CA PRO A 30 11.62 -0.65 9.40
C PRO A 30 12.79 0.08 8.70
N PRO A 31 12.58 0.71 7.52
CA PRO A 31 11.30 0.84 6.84
C PRO A 31 10.85 -0.42 6.08
N PHE A 32 9.56 -0.72 6.13
CA PHE A 32 8.96 -1.80 5.33
C PHE A 32 7.54 -1.44 4.86
N LEU A 33 7.06 -2.21 3.88
CA LEU A 33 5.75 -2.04 3.26
C LEU A 33 4.84 -3.24 3.48
N VAL A 34 3.55 -3.00 3.64
CA VAL A 34 2.51 -4.03 3.61
C VAL A 34 1.43 -3.59 2.64
N TYR A 35 0.91 -4.51 1.82
CA TYR A 35 -0.18 -4.18 0.90
C TYR A 35 -1.21 -5.30 0.77
N TRP A 36 -2.47 -4.93 0.50
CA TRP A 36 -3.53 -5.89 0.20
C TRP A 36 -4.72 -5.24 -0.51
N PHE A 37 -5.69 -6.07 -0.94
CA PHE A 37 -6.90 -5.64 -1.64
C PHE A 37 -8.13 -5.81 -0.72
N PRO A 38 -8.50 -4.79 0.07
CA PRO A 38 -9.56 -4.93 1.06
C PRO A 38 -10.94 -5.16 0.44
N ALA A 39 -11.22 -4.60 -0.74
CA ALA A 39 -12.51 -4.74 -1.40
C ALA A 39 -12.41 -4.62 -2.92
N SER A 40 -13.40 -5.17 -3.63
CA SER A 40 -13.64 -4.88 -5.04
C SER A 40 -14.47 -3.60 -5.20
N GLN A 41 -14.19 -2.83 -6.24
CA GLN A 41 -14.93 -1.62 -6.61
C GLN A 41 -15.53 -1.81 -8.01
N ASN A 42 -16.48 -2.73 -8.11
CA ASN A 42 -17.09 -3.09 -9.39
C ASN A 42 -18.23 -2.12 -9.73
N TYR A 43 -18.33 -1.71 -10.98
CA TYR A 43 -19.53 -1.07 -11.53
C TYR A 43 -20.26 -2.06 -12.42
N GLY A 44 -21.55 -2.26 -12.16
CA GLY A 44 -22.35 -3.28 -12.83
C GLY A 44 -23.77 -2.80 -13.15
N ALA A 45 -24.39 -3.51 -14.09
CA ALA A 45 -25.80 -3.42 -14.45
C ALA A 45 -26.29 -4.83 -14.83
N ASP A 46 -27.59 -5.08 -14.80
CA ASP A 46 -28.18 -6.35 -15.29
C ASP A 46 -27.52 -7.64 -14.74
N ASN A 47 -27.15 -7.64 -13.45
CA ASN A 47 -26.44 -8.72 -12.75
C ASN A 47 -25.04 -9.05 -13.32
N LEU A 48 -24.42 -8.12 -14.07
CA LEU A 48 -23.08 -8.24 -14.63
C LEU A 48 -22.18 -7.09 -14.19
N ALA A 49 -20.92 -7.39 -13.87
CA ALA A 49 -19.90 -6.37 -13.63
C ALA A 49 -19.25 -5.97 -14.96
N TYR A 50 -19.54 -4.75 -15.42
CA TYR A 50 -18.98 -4.19 -16.65
C TYR A 50 -17.61 -3.53 -16.41
N HIS A 51 -17.40 -2.98 -15.23
CA HIS A 51 -16.11 -2.50 -14.78
C HIS A 51 -15.72 -3.25 -13.51
N LYS A 52 -14.51 -3.83 -13.49
CA LYS A 52 -13.97 -4.53 -12.33
C LYS A 52 -12.84 -3.72 -11.75
N GLY A 53 -13.13 -2.99 -10.68
CA GLY A 53 -12.15 -2.23 -9.91
C GLY A 53 -11.74 -2.95 -8.64
N SER A 54 -10.69 -2.45 -8.00
CA SER A 54 -10.24 -2.91 -6.69
C SER A 54 -9.70 -1.76 -5.86
N GLN A 55 -10.04 -1.78 -4.58
CA GLN A 55 -9.34 -0.99 -3.59
C GLN A 55 -8.00 -1.66 -3.28
N VAL A 56 -6.99 -0.84 -3.03
CA VAL A 56 -5.69 -1.28 -2.52
C VAL A 56 -5.38 -0.47 -1.29
N ARG A 57 -4.89 -1.14 -0.26
CA ARG A 57 -4.24 -0.49 0.87
C ARG A 57 -2.75 -0.77 0.79
N LEU A 58 -1.96 0.29 0.86
CA LEU A 58 -0.51 0.24 0.98
C LEU A 58 -0.11 0.94 2.26
N GLU A 59 0.63 0.25 3.11
CA GLU A 59 1.04 0.74 4.42
C GLU A 59 2.56 0.82 4.48
N LEU A 60 3.07 1.98 4.89
CA LEU A 60 4.47 2.21 5.19
C LEU A 60 4.66 2.29 6.70
N TYR A 61 5.60 1.49 7.20
CA TYR A 61 6.01 1.51 8.60
C TYR A 61 7.43 2.04 8.74
N THR A 62 7.63 3.02 9.63
CA THR A 62 8.93 3.66 9.89
C THR A 62 9.15 3.88 11.38
N GLU A 63 10.39 3.79 11.88
CA GLU A 63 10.71 4.13 13.29
C GLU A 63 10.66 5.63 13.56
N LYS A 64 10.92 6.43 12.53
CA LYS A 64 10.90 7.90 12.57
C LYS A 64 10.20 8.39 11.32
N LYS A 65 9.48 9.50 11.46
CA LYS A 65 8.86 10.20 10.34
C LYS A 65 9.89 10.45 9.23
N ASP A 66 9.64 9.89 8.04
CA ASP A 66 10.50 10.00 6.87
C ASP A 66 9.71 10.53 5.68
N LEU A 67 9.65 11.87 5.59
CA LEU A 67 8.96 12.57 4.51
C LEU A 67 9.57 12.28 3.14
N GLY A 68 10.89 12.07 3.05
CA GLY A 68 11.54 11.79 1.77
C GLY A 68 11.18 10.41 1.23
N LEU A 69 10.99 9.43 2.13
CA LEU A 69 10.49 8.11 1.74
C LEU A 69 9.02 8.15 1.30
N GLU A 70 8.20 8.93 2.01
CA GLU A 70 6.81 9.18 1.60
C GLU A 70 6.76 9.80 0.19
N GLU A 71 7.50 10.89 -0.05
CA GLU A 71 7.59 11.53 -1.37
C GLU A 71 8.06 10.56 -2.47
N LYS A 72 9.02 9.67 -2.17
CA LYS A 72 9.48 8.64 -3.11
C LYS A 72 8.37 7.66 -3.47
N ILE A 73 7.57 7.23 -2.49
CA ILE A 73 6.44 6.32 -2.70
C ILE A 73 5.34 7.03 -3.49
N GLU A 74 4.98 8.24 -3.09
CA GLU A 74 3.96 9.07 -3.75
C GLU A 74 4.32 9.33 -5.21
N ALA A 75 5.57 9.72 -5.50
CA ALA A 75 6.04 9.90 -6.87
C ALA A 75 5.98 8.60 -7.71
N ALA A 76 6.25 7.44 -7.08
CA ALA A 76 6.14 6.16 -7.75
C ALA A 76 4.68 5.80 -8.07
N LEU A 77 3.74 6.10 -7.16
CA LEU A 77 2.30 5.95 -7.39
C LEU A 77 1.81 6.88 -8.51
N ASP A 78 2.21 8.14 -8.48
CA ASP A 78 1.86 9.15 -9.50
C ASP A 78 2.37 8.75 -10.89
N SER A 79 3.60 8.21 -10.98
CA SER A 79 4.15 7.72 -12.25
C SER A 79 3.33 6.60 -12.89
N HIS A 80 2.56 5.86 -12.08
CA HIS A 80 1.63 4.82 -12.52
C HIS A 80 0.18 5.34 -12.62
N SER A 81 -0.04 6.65 -12.48
CA SER A 81 -1.36 7.28 -12.47
C SER A 81 -2.30 6.67 -11.42
N LEU A 82 -1.76 6.29 -10.27
CA LEU A 82 -2.50 5.72 -9.15
C LEU A 82 -2.93 6.84 -8.20
N PHE A 83 -4.20 7.22 -8.24
CA PHE A 83 -4.77 8.15 -7.27
C PHE A 83 -4.80 7.52 -5.88
N PHE A 84 -4.47 8.31 -4.85
CA PHE A 84 -4.48 7.89 -3.47
C PHE A 84 -4.94 9.00 -2.53
N ASP A 85 -5.58 8.59 -1.43
CA ASP A 85 -5.71 9.37 -0.21
C ASP A 85 -4.74 8.80 0.84
N LYS A 86 -4.28 9.63 1.79
CA LYS A 86 -3.31 9.23 2.81
C LYS A 86 -3.79 9.57 4.22
N GLU A 87 -3.57 8.64 5.14
CA GLU A 87 -3.69 8.87 6.57
C GLU A 87 -2.41 8.43 7.30
N GLU A 88 -2.18 9.00 8.47
CA GLU A 88 -1.03 8.67 9.31
C GLU A 88 -1.49 8.43 10.75
N THR A 89 -0.88 7.43 11.38
CA THR A 89 -1.02 7.18 12.81
C THR A 89 0.33 6.76 13.42
N TYR A 90 0.51 7.05 14.70
CA TYR A 90 1.64 6.52 15.46
C TYR A 90 1.16 5.34 16.30
N LEU A 91 1.82 4.20 16.14
CA LEU A 91 1.52 2.96 16.85
C LEU A 91 2.36 2.92 18.13
N ASP A 92 1.76 3.27 19.27
CA ASP A 92 2.45 3.38 20.56
C ASP A 92 3.10 2.08 21.04
N THR A 93 2.50 0.93 20.74
CA THR A 93 2.98 -0.38 21.22
C THR A 93 4.22 -0.81 20.44
N GLU A 94 4.19 -0.62 19.13
CA GLU A 94 5.26 -0.95 18.18
C GLU A 94 6.33 0.15 18.11
N LYS A 95 5.99 1.38 18.55
CA LYS A 95 6.79 2.61 18.41
C LYS A 95 7.12 2.94 16.96
N LEU A 96 6.14 2.78 16.07
CA LEU A 96 6.28 3.02 14.64
C LEU A 96 5.28 4.05 14.15
N TYR A 97 5.69 4.84 13.17
CA TYR A 97 4.75 5.59 12.33
C TYR A 97 4.21 4.67 11.25
N GLN A 98 2.89 4.61 11.13
CA GLN A 98 2.17 3.93 10.07
C GLN A 98 1.53 4.98 9.17
N VAL A 99 1.90 4.95 7.90
CA VAL A 99 1.31 5.78 6.84
C VAL A 99 0.53 4.87 5.91
N ILE A 100 -0.76 5.11 5.76
CA ILE A 100 -1.67 4.28 4.96
C ILE A 100 -2.09 5.07 3.72
N TYR A 101 -1.81 4.52 2.56
CA TYR A 101 -2.31 4.98 1.27
C TYR A 101 -3.52 4.14 0.87
N HIS A 102 -4.65 4.82 0.66
CA HIS A 102 -5.90 4.26 0.16
C HIS A 102 -6.00 4.51 -1.33
N LEU A 103 -5.92 3.46 -2.13
CA LEU A 103 -5.98 3.56 -3.60
C LEU A 103 -7.26 2.93 -4.13
N SER A 104 -7.85 3.57 -5.13
CA SER A 104 -9.01 3.07 -5.88
C SER A 104 -8.63 2.93 -7.34
N GLN A 105 -8.85 1.74 -7.89
CA GLN A 105 -8.53 1.36 -9.28
C GLN A 105 -9.72 0.72 -9.96
#